data_AF-A0A957IN24-F1
#
_entry.id   AF-A0A957IN24-F1
#
_cell.length_a   1.000
_cell.length_b   1.000
_cell.length_c   1.000
_cell.angle_alpha   90.00
_cell.angle_beta   90.00
_cell.angle_gamma   90.00
#
_symmetry.space_group_name_H-M   'P 1'
#
loop_
_entity.id
_entity.type
_entity.pdbx_description
1 polymer ?
#
loop_
_entity_poly.entity_id
_entity_poly.type
_entity_poly.pdbx_seq_one_letter_code
_entity_poly.pdbx_strand_id
1 'polypeptide(L)'
;ANLENQLADTIWSSPALADLNADGHPEILVGTDEGNFDDTFPNGVGWVCPYAPPPGTTSGYCGGSLYGIDYTGNYVSGFPQYILEHIQSTPAIADVNGDGNLDIFVGTGTFYNLRSPDHPTNGFRLFGFDKNGNPLPGWEGGKATSGSTPASPVIGDIAGDGRPEILITTMDKKLHAWHADGTPVAGFPMTPVDQAGSSWTYDVGRSLVLGDYDGDGKQEIFLATAWSVSIVDGNGQMLTSVNNGGDGKPIYYAFNTLRNNPAIGDLDNDGKLELVAMNYAIHVWELPDSRPDTDWPMFKRDAARTSTVEEAAIALTTEEITVMQELGASGPIPYRVIIKNTGPGIMSWSATPNDTRLTAVPSSGTASRNNPGSTMININTTGLPLGTTYLGDVSFAATVDGQPISNSPTEVPVNVIVVEELYKAFLPLVVE
;
A
#
# COMPACT_ATOMS: atom_id res chain seq x y z
N ALA A 1 -24.30 -6.77 9.46
CA ALA A 1 -24.90 -6.73 10.81
C ALA A 1 -25.24 -5.29 11.21
N ASN A 2 -26.09 -5.08 12.23
CA ASN A 2 -26.29 -3.76 12.83
C ASN A 2 -25.18 -3.51 13.87
N LEU A 3 -24.33 -2.51 13.64
CA LEU A 3 -23.19 -2.15 14.50
C LEU A 3 -23.57 -1.21 15.66
N GLU A 4 -24.84 -0.77 15.74
CA GLU A 4 -25.36 0.24 16.69
C GLU A 4 -25.12 -0.09 18.18
N ASN A 5 -24.93 -1.36 18.53
CA ASN A 5 -24.60 -1.79 19.90
C ASN A 5 -23.25 -2.51 20.02
N GLN A 6 -22.44 -2.51 18.96
CA GLN A 6 -21.16 -3.20 18.89
C GLN A 6 -19.95 -2.26 18.87
N LEU A 7 -20.20 -0.98 18.58
CA LEU A 7 -19.20 0.06 18.49
C LEU A 7 -19.44 1.11 19.57
N ALA A 8 -18.39 1.87 19.81
CA ALA A 8 -18.25 2.76 20.94
C ALA A 8 -18.90 4.13 20.70
N ASP A 9 -18.60 5.14 21.54
CA ASP A 9 -19.21 6.47 21.48
C ASP A 9 -19.06 7.13 20.08
N THR A 10 -17.84 7.55 19.74
CA THR A 10 -17.59 8.30 18.51
C THR A 10 -16.63 7.52 17.60
N ILE A 11 -16.91 7.51 16.30
CA ILE A 11 -16.05 6.89 15.28
C ILE A 11 -15.50 8.00 14.38
N TRP A 12 -14.22 8.33 14.54
CA TRP A 12 -13.50 9.25 13.64
C TRP A 12 -12.63 8.54 12.62
N SER A 13 -12.22 7.31 12.94
CA SER A 13 -11.50 6.46 12.01
C SER A 13 -12.38 6.09 10.83
N SER A 14 -11.85 6.17 9.62
CA SER A 14 -12.49 5.49 8.49
C SER A 14 -12.14 4.00 8.57
N PRO A 15 -13.05 3.08 8.21
CA PRO A 15 -12.72 1.66 8.21
C PRO A 15 -11.68 1.32 7.13
N ALA A 16 -10.85 0.33 7.41
CA ALA A 16 -10.02 -0.38 6.44
C ALA A 16 -10.59 -1.78 6.21
N LEU A 17 -10.38 -2.33 5.00
CA LEU A 17 -10.85 -3.65 4.62
C LEU A 17 -9.64 -4.53 4.28
N ALA A 18 -9.55 -5.70 4.88
CA ALA A 18 -8.50 -6.66 4.61
C ALA A 18 -8.95 -8.07 4.97
N ASP A 19 -8.60 -9.06 4.15
CA ASP A 19 -8.78 -10.48 4.50
C ASP A 19 -7.65 -10.89 5.45
N LEU A 20 -7.84 -10.66 6.75
CA LEU A 20 -6.84 -10.91 7.78
C LEU A 20 -6.66 -12.40 8.05
N ASN A 21 -7.73 -13.17 7.85
CA ASN A 21 -7.79 -14.59 8.21
C ASN A 21 -7.58 -15.53 7.00
N ALA A 22 -7.47 -14.99 5.79
CA ALA A 22 -7.32 -15.68 4.50
C ALA A 22 -8.50 -16.60 4.15
N ASP A 23 -9.74 -16.20 4.51
CA ASP A 23 -10.96 -16.94 4.19
C ASP A 23 -11.64 -16.51 2.88
N GLY A 24 -11.09 -15.51 2.20
CA GLY A 24 -11.60 -14.96 0.95
C GLY A 24 -12.63 -13.83 1.14
N HIS A 25 -12.91 -13.42 2.38
CA HIS A 25 -13.77 -12.30 2.71
C HIS A 25 -13.03 -11.26 3.55
N PRO A 26 -13.04 -9.97 3.17
CA PRO A 26 -12.36 -8.95 3.95
C PRO A 26 -13.09 -8.67 5.27
N GLU A 27 -12.32 -8.62 6.35
CA GLU A 27 -12.68 -8.06 7.64
C GLU A 27 -12.71 -6.52 7.60
N ILE A 28 -13.52 -5.93 8.49
CA ILE A 28 -13.62 -4.49 8.72
C ILE A 28 -12.79 -4.13 9.95
N LEU A 29 -11.79 -3.27 9.75
CA LEU A 29 -10.90 -2.78 10.80
C LEU A 29 -11.21 -1.30 11.04
N VAL A 30 -11.52 -0.91 12.27
CA VAL A 30 -11.93 0.47 12.59
C VAL A 30 -11.51 0.89 13.99
N GLY A 31 -10.95 2.10 14.09
CA GLY A 31 -10.62 2.75 15.34
C GLY A 31 -11.81 3.52 15.93
N THR A 32 -11.95 3.51 17.26
CA THR A 32 -13.07 4.16 17.96
C THR A 32 -12.59 5.04 19.11
N ASP A 33 -13.49 5.91 19.55
CA ASP A 33 -13.50 6.55 20.86
C ASP A 33 -14.49 5.79 21.75
N GLU A 34 -14.00 5.22 22.86
CA GLU A 34 -14.81 4.52 23.86
C GLU A 34 -15.49 5.45 24.87
N GLY A 35 -15.42 6.76 24.68
CA GLY A 35 -16.19 7.76 25.41
C GLY A 35 -15.68 8.07 26.82
N ASN A 36 -16.45 8.93 27.52
CA ASN A 36 -16.14 9.44 28.85
C ASN A 36 -17.38 9.44 29.79
N PHE A 37 -17.11 9.71 31.06
CA PHE A 37 -17.97 9.82 32.25
C PHE A 37 -19.41 10.36 32.07
N ASP A 38 -19.68 11.20 31.07
CA ASP A 38 -20.95 11.94 30.91
C ASP A 38 -21.76 11.57 29.65
N ASP A 39 -21.36 10.55 28.88
CA ASP A 39 -22.07 10.17 27.65
C ASP A 39 -23.39 9.44 27.98
N THR A 40 -24.48 10.22 28.07
CA THR A 40 -25.84 9.72 28.34
C THR A 40 -26.58 9.29 27.07
N PHE A 41 -25.98 8.44 26.23
CA PHE A 41 -26.62 7.92 25.01
C PHE A 41 -26.64 6.38 24.96
N PRO A 42 -27.69 5.73 24.41
CA PRO A 42 -29.06 6.21 24.19
C PRO A 42 -30.02 5.93 25.38
N ASN A 43 -29.55 5.24 26.44
CA ASN A 43 -30.44 4.58 27.41
C ASN A 43 -30.32 5.10 28.86
N GLY A 44 -29.59 6.20 29.09
CA GLY A 44 -29.45 6.80 30.43
C GLY A 44 -28.57 5.98 31.41
N VAL A 45 -27.86 4.97 30.90
CA VAL A 45 -26.76 4.30 31.60
C VAL A 45 -25.50 4.77 30.87
N GLY A 46 -24.61 5.49 31.56
CA GLY A 46 -23.34 5.93 30.96
C GLY A 46 -22.56 4.74 30.40
N TRP A 47 -21.79 4.96 29.34
CA TRP A 47 -20.96 3.92 28.75
C TRP A 47 -20.02 3.33 29.81
N VAL A 48 -20.06 2.00 29.98
CA VAL A 48 -19.19 1.29 30.92
C VAL A 48 -18.01 0.76 30.11
N CYS A 49 -16.79 1.07 30.54
CA CYS A 49 -15.60 0.57 29.87
C CYS A 49 -15.70 -0.95 29.69
N PRO A 50 -15.58 -1.46 28.45
CA PRO A 50 -15.68 -2.89 28.20
C PRO A 50 -14.47 -3.67 28.75
N TYR A 51 -13.46 -2.96 29.26
CA TYR A 51 -12.26 -3.49 29.87
C TYR A 51 -11.92 -2.76 31.17
N ALA A 52 -11.13 -3.41 32.01
CA ALA A 52 -10.57 -2.79 33.21
C ALA A 52 -9.33 -1.97 32.83
N PRO A 53 -9.34 -0.63 32.99
CA PRO A 53 -8.18 0.18 32.66
C PRO A 53 -7.06 -0.02 33.71
N PRO A 54 -5.78 0.18 33.35
CA PRO A 54 -4.65 0.01 34.27
C PRO A 54 -4.75 0.87 35.54
N PRO A 55 -4.11 0.45 36.66
CA PRO A 55 -4.08 1.26 37.87
C PRO A 55 -3.51 2.67 37.61
N GLY A 56 -4.21 3.70 38.11
CA GLY A 56 -3.80 5.09 37.94
C GLY A 56 -4.47 5.82 36.78
N THR A 57 -5.24 5.12 35.94
CA THR A 57 -6.15 5.78 34.99
C THR A 57 -7.30 6.44 35.73
N THR A 58 -7.81 7.54 35.17
CA THR A 58 -9.02 8.16 35.71
C THR A 58 -10.22 7.21 35.56
N SER A 59 -10.92 6.94 36.66
CA SER A 59 -12.11 6.07 36.66
C SER A 59 -13.18 6.59 35.69
N GLY A 60 -13.72 5.71 34.84
CA GLY A 60 -14.79 6.03 33.88
C GLY A 60 -14.31 6.56 32.53
N TYR A 61 -12.99 6.61 32.28
CA TYR A 61 -12.43 6.91 30.96
C TYR A 61 -11.96 5.61 30.28
N CYS A 62 -12.41 5.39 29.04
CA CYS A 62 -12.25 4.11 28.35
C CYS A 62 -11.37 4.23 27.09
N GLY A 63 -10.78 5.39 26.81
CA GLY A 63 -9.84 5.55 25.69
C GLY A 63 -10.47 5.28 24.33
N GLY A 64 -9.82 4.44 23.54
CA GLY A 64 -10.29 4.00 22.23
C GLY A 64 -10.06 2.51 22.02
N SER A 65 -10.71 1.95 21.00
CA SER A 65 -10.49 0.57 20.61
C SER A 65 -10.23 0.45 19.12
N LEU A 66 -9.45 -0.55 18.75
CA LEU A 66 -9.37 -1.05 17.38
C LEU A 66 -10.26 -2.30 17.30
N TYR A 67 -11.35 -2.21 16.54
CA TYR A 67 -12.22 -3.35 16.26
C TYR A 67 -11.80 -4.04 14.97
N GLY A 68 -11.90 -5.36 14.95
CA GLY A 68 -11.87 -6.21 13.77
C GLY A 68 -13.19 -7.00 13.70
N ILE A 69 -13.94 -6.84 12.61
CA ILE A 69 -15.29 -7.41 12.45
C ILE A 69 -15.37 -8.16 11.12
N ASP A 70 -15.82 -9.41 11.15
CA ASP A 70 -15.99 -10.24 9.96
C ASP A 70 -17.18 -9.80 9.10
N TYR A 71 -17.30 -10.36 7.88
CA TYR A 71 -18.38 -10.06 6.94
C TYR A 71 -19.79 -10.43 7.46
N THR A 72 -19.88 -11.24 8.52
CA THR A 72 -21.13 -11.62 9.18
C THR A 72 -21.47 -10.73 10.38
N GLY A 73 -20.52 -9.93 10.87
CA GLY A 73 -20.65 -9.01 11.99
C GLY A 73 -20.21 -9.55 13.34
N ASN A 74 -19.39 -10.61 13.38
CA ASN A 74 -18.74 -11.06 14.61
C ASN A 74 -17.36 -10.44 14.77
N TYR A 75 -16.87 -10.39 16.01
CA TYR A 75 -15.49 -10.00 16.26
C TYR A 75 -14.51 -11.05 15.75
N VAL A 76 -13.45 -10.56 15.11
CA VAL A 76 -12.31 -11.36 14.70
C VAL A 76 -11.50 -11.74 15.94
N SER A 77 -10.91 -12.94 15.92
CA SER A 77 -10.06 -13.40 17.03
C SER A 77 -8.96 -12.39 17.33
N GLY A 78 -8.80 -12.03 18.61
CA GLY A 78 -7.82 -11.03 19.03
C GLY A 78 -8.34 -9.60 19.02
N PHE A 79 -9.55 -9.34 18.54
CA PHE A 79 -10.15 -8.00 18.56
C PHE A 79 -11.43 -7.98 19.42
N PRO A 80 -11.79 -6.82 20.00
CA PRO A 80 -11.09 -5.52 19.91
C PRO A 80 -9.79 -5.43 20.72
N GLN A 81 -8.89 -4.56 20.26
CA GLN A 81 -7.71 -4.12 21.02
C GLN A 81 -8.04 -2.81 21.74
N TYR A 82 -7.92 -2.82 23.06
CA TYR A 82 -8.25 -1.69 23.92
C TYR A 82 -7.02 -0.82 24.19
N ILE A 83 -7.13 0.48 23.93
CA ILE A 83 -6.04 1.46 24.06
C ILE A 83 -6.53 2.64 24.88
N LEU A 84 -5.66 3.20 25.73
CA LEU A 84 -6.02 4.31 26.61
C LEU A 84 -6.11 5.67 25.90
N GLU A 85 -6.17 5.69 24.57
CA GLU A 85 -6.38 6.90 23.76
C GLU A 85 -7.26 6.61 22.56
N HIS A 86 -7.94 7.63 22.07
CA HIS A 86 -8.81 7.54 20.91
C HIS A 86 -8.01 7.17 19.66
N ILE A 87 -8.56 6.26 18.85
CA ILE A 87 -7.97 5.87 17.58
C ILE A 87 -8.70 6.64 16.47
N GLN A 88 -8.10 7.75 16.07
CA GLN A 88 -8.62 8.61 14.98
C GLN A 88 -8.08 8.21 13.61
N SER A 89 -6.88 7.63 13.58
CA SER A 89 -6.28 7.16 12.34
C SER A 89 -7.12 6.04 11.72
N THR A 90 -7.19 5.99 10.38
CA THR A 90 -7.59 4.76 9.69
C THR A 90 -6.47 3.73 9.90
N PRO A 91 -6.79 2.46 10.20
CA PRO A 91 -5.80 1.39 10.18
C PRO A 91 -5.08 1.30 8.82
N ALA A 92 -3.76 1.17 8.85
CA ALA A 92 -2.95 0.79 7.69
C ALA A 92 -2.59 -0.70 7.81
N ILE A 93 -2.68 -1.45 6.71
CA ILE A 93 -2.59 -2.91 6.74
C ILE A 93 -1.59 -3.38 5.69
N ALA A 94 -0.66 -4.25 6.06
CA ALA A 94 0.31 -4.85 5.14
C ALA A 94 1.06 -5.98 5.86
N ASP A 95 1.56 -6.97 5.14
CA ASP A 95 2.64 -7.81 5.69
C ASP A 95 3.93 -6.97 5.69
N VAL A 96 4.29 -6.40 6.85
CA VAL A 96 5.49 -5.54 6.94
C VAL A 96 6.73 -6.33 7.29
N ASN A 97 6.56 -7.52 7.87
CA ASN A 97 7.65 -8.31 8.40
C ASN A 97 8.07 -9.47 7.45
N GLY A 98 7.26 -9.76 6.44
CA GLY A 98 7.49 -10.77 5.40
C GLY A 98 7.12 -12.19 5.82
N ASP A 99 6.20 -12.36 6.78
CA ASP A 99 5.77 -13.67 7.28
C ASP A 99 4.55 -14.26 6.55
N GLY A 100 4.01 -13.54 5.57
CA GLY A 100 2.84 -13.92 4.79
C GLY A 100 1.51 -13.66 5.49
N ASN A 101 1.49 -12.95 6.62
CA ASN A 101 0.28 -12.50 7.30
C ASN A 101 0.23 -10.97 7.36
N LEU A 102 -0.99 -10.44 7.31
CA LEU A 102 -1.20 -9.01 7.39
C LEU A 102 -0.99 -8.48 8.82
N ASP A 103 -0.24 -7.39 8.90
CA ASP A 103 -0.02 -6.59 10.10
C ASP A 103 -0.85 -5.30 10.07
N ILE A 104 -1.16 -4.74 11.23
CA ILE A 104 -2.10 -3.63 11.40
C ILE A 104 -1.46 -2.50 12.20
N PHE A 105 -1.48 -1.28 11.66
CA PHE A 105 -0.93 -0.09 12.29
C PHE A 105 -1.99 0.98 12.53
N VAL A 106 -2.00 1.55 13.73
CA VAL A 106 -2.93 2.62 14.15
C VAL A 106 -2.25 3.67 15.03
N GLY A 107 -2.53 4.92 14.76
CA GLY A 107 -2.08 6.08 15.54
C GLY A 107 -3.11 6.55 16.57
N THR A 108 -2.62 7.12 17.66
CA THR A 108 -3.41 7.68 18.77
C THR A 108 -3.01 9.12 19.07
N GLY A 109 -3.66 9.75 20.06
CA GLY A 109 -3.15 11.01 20.62
C GLY A 109 -4.16 12.13 20.76
N THR A 110 -5.45 11.88 20.52
CA THR A 110 -6.46 12.67 21.19
C THR A 110 -6.74 12.00 22.53
N PHE A 111 -6.70 12.78 23.61
CA PHE A 111 -7.00 12.33 24.96
C PHE A 111 -7.85 13.40 25.65
N TYR A 112 -9.15 13.12 25.86
CA TYR A 112 -10.07 14.14 26.38
C TYR A 112 -9.78 14.56 27.82
N ASN A 113 -9.13 13.70 28.61
CA ASN A 113 -8.81 14.01 29.99
C ASN A 113 -7.32 14.34 30.17
N LEU A 114 -6.89 15.53 29.75
CA LEU A 114 -5.51 16.04 29.89
C LEU A 114 -4.92 16.03 31.32
N ARG A 115 -5.70 15.63 32.34
CA ARG A 115 -5.29 15.54 33.75
C ARG A 115 -5.03 14.12 34.24
N SER A 116 -5.20 13.09 33.41
CA SER A 116 -4.90 11.73 33.83
C SER A 116 -3.40 11.60 34.13
N PRO A 117 -3.00 11.05 35.29
CA PRO A 117 -1.58 10.95 35.69
C PRO A 117 -0.72 10.10 34.75
N ASP A 118 -1.34 9.22 33.97
CA ASP A 118 -0.69 8.35 33.01
C ASP A 118 -0.51 8.99 31.63
N HIS A 119 -1.12 10.15 31.36
CA HIS A 119 -0.84 10.94 30.17
C HIS A 119 0.46 11.76 30.38
N PRO A 120 1.45 11.73 29.46
CA PRO A 120 1.46 11.15 28.11
C PRO A 120 2.10 9.75 28.03
N THR A 121 2.32 9.06 29.15
CA THR A 121 2.95 7.73 29.18
C THR A 121 2.25 6.76 28.25
N ASN A 122 0.93 6.70 28.25
CA ASN A 122 0.16 5.80 27.38
C ASN A 122 -0.37 6.47 26.11
N GLY A 123 0.07 7.70 25.85
CA GLY A 123 -0.48 8.54 24.81
C GLY A 123 0.51 9.02 23.75
N PHE A 124 -0.02 9.58 22.67
CA PHE A 124 0.74 9.97 21.47
C PHE A 124 1.58 8.81 20.94
N ARG A 125 0.90 7.76 20.46
CA ARG A 125 1.53 6.50 20.09
C ARG A 125 1.09 6.00 18.72
N LEU A 126 1.99 5.28 18.07
CA LEU A 126 1.70 4.42 16.93
C LEU A 126 1.82 2.97 17.39
N PHE A 127 0.75 2.19 17.23
CA PHE A 127 0.72 0.77 17.55
C PHE A 127 0.85 -0.07 16.28
N GLY A 128 1.45 -1.26 16.42
CA GLY A 128 1.59 -2.28 15.38
C GLY A 128 1.21 -3.64 15.93
N PHE A 129 0.27 -4.32 15.28
CA PHE A 129 -0.29 -5.60 15.72
C PHE A 129 -0.23 -6.65 14.59
N ASP A 130 -0.08 -7.92 14.95
CA ASP A 130 -0.32 -9.03 14.04
C ASP A 130 -1.83 -9.23 13.78
N LYS A 131 -2.20 -10.12 12.86
CA LYS A 131 -3.59 -10.48 12.58
C LYS A 131 -4.40 -11.03 13.78
N ASN A 132 -3.72 -11.44 14.85
CA ASN A 132 -4.34 -11.94 16.08
C ASN A 132 -4.38 -10.87 17.19
N GLY A 133 -4.04 -9.61 16.88
CA GLY A 133 -4.03 -8.51 17.83
C GLY A 133 -2.85 -8.52 18.81
N ASN A 134 -1.83 -9.36 18.62
CA ASN A 134 -0.62 -9.30 19.44
C ASN A 134 0.29 -8.17 18.94
N PRO A 135 0.98 -7.43 19.83
CA PRO A 135 2.00 -6.50 19.39
C PRO A 135 3.08 -7.20 18.57
N LEU A 136 3.48 -6.60 17.45
CA LEU A 136 4.63 -7.08 16.69
C LEU A 136 5.91 -7.04 17.52
N PRO A 137 6.92 -7.87 17.20
CA PRO A 137 8.23 -7.80 17.86
C PRO A 137 8.80 -6.38 17.80
N GLY A 138 9.13 -5.81 18.96
CA GLY A 138 9.63 -4.45 19.07
C GLY A 138 8.55 -3.37 19.12
N TRP A 139 7.26 -3.70 18.97
CA TRP A 139 6.12 -2.78 19.05
C TRP A 139 5.36 -2.85 20.38
N GLU A 140 5.95 -3.46 21.41
CA GLU A 140 5.30 -3.65 22.70
C GLU A 140 4.91 -2.30 23.33
N GLY A 141 3.60 -2.09 23.50
CA GLY A 141 3.03 -0.84 24.00
C GLY A 141 3.02 0.31 22.98
N GLY A 142 3.44 0.09 21.74
CA GLY A 142 3.50 1.10 20.68
C GLY A 142 4.69 2.07 20.78
N LYS A 143 4.89 2.86 19.72
CA LYS A 143 5.98 3.84 19.58
C LYS A 143 5.49 5.24 19.92
N ALA A 144 6.18 5.91 20.84
CA ALA A 144 5.85 7.28 21.20
C ALA A 144 6.20 8.26 20.05
N THR A 145 5.24 9.12 19.71
CA THR A 145 5.31 10.08 18.58
C THR A 145 5.37 11.53 19.05
N SER A 146 5.37 11.77 20.37
CA SER A 146 5.38 13.08 21.06
C SER A 146 4.24 14.06 20.74
N GLY A 147 3.42 13.79 19.73
CA GLY A 147 2.21 14.53 19.40
C GLY A 147 1.13 13.63 18.79
N SER A 148 -0.09 14.15 18.71
CA SER A 148 -1.26 13.41 18.23
C SER A 148 -1.10 12.96 16.77
N THR A 149 -1.49 11.73 16.47
CA THR A 149 -1.44 11.16 15.13
C THR A 149 -2.85 10.83 14.61
N PRO A 150 -3.66 11.84 14.24
CA PRO A 150 -4.97 11.62 13.63
C PRO A 150 -4.87 11.24 12.16
N ALA A 151 -3.72 11.50 11.52
CA ALA A 151 -3.43 11.01 10.18
C ALA A 151 -3.28 9.49 10.20
N SER A 152 -3.62 8.85 9.08
CA SER A 152 -3.45 7.40 8.95
C SER A 152 -1.98 7.08 8.68
N PRO A 153 -1.41 6.02 9.29
CA PRO A 153 -0.08 5.57 8.96
C PRO A 153 0.01 5.23 7.46
N VAL A 154 1.22 5.33 6.92
CA VAL A 154 1.51 4.94 5.53
C VAL A 154 2.63 3.89 5.58
N ILE A 155 2.52 2.89 4.71
CA ILE A 155 3.42 1.74 4.68
C ILE A 155 4.04 1.66 3.29
N GLY A 156 5.37 1.65 3.19
CA GLY A 156 6.06 1.51 1.90
C GLY A 156 7.58 1.53 2.04
N ASP A 157 8.27 0.98 1.05
CA ASP A 157 9.72 0.84 1.02
C ASP A 157 10.42 2.17 0.69
N ILE A 158 10.67 2.97 1.72
CA ILE A 158 11.38 4.25 1.59
C ILE A 158 12.90 4.03 1.66
N ALA A 159 13.36 2.95 2.29
CA ALA A 159 14.77 2.60 2.36
C ALA A 159 15.33 2.09 1.01
N GLY A 160 14.47 1.51 0.19
CA GLY A 160 14.79 0.84 -1.06
C GLY A 160 15.45 -0.52 -0.83
N ASP A 161 15.08 -1.23 0.24
CA ASP A 161 15.65 -2.53 0.63
C ASP A 161 14.71 -3.72 0.42
N GLY A 162 13.56 -3.48 -0.20
CA GLY A 162 12.53 -4.48 -0.49
C GLY A 162 11.59 -4.76 0.69
N ARG A 163 11.76 -4.07 1.83
CA ARG A 163 10.87 -4.19 3.00
C ARG A 163 10.22 -2.84 3.28
N PRO A 164 8.91 -2.80 3.61
CA PRO A 164 8.25 -1.53 3.84
C PRO A 164 8.56 -0.96 5.23
N GLU A 165 8.74 0.35 5.30
CA GLU A 165 8.73 1.13 6.53
C GLU A 165 7.31 1.60 6.90
N ILE A 166 7.13 1.96 8.16
CA ILE A 166 5.88 2.51 8.70
C ILE A 166 6.09 3.99 9.01
N LEU A 167 5.32 4.85 8.36
CA LEU A 167 5.43 6.31 8.45
C LEU A 167 4.19 6.93 9.07
N ILE A 168 4.39 7.99 9.86
CA ILE A 168 3.27 8.80 10.37
C ILE A 168 3.66 10.25 10.61
N THR A 169 2.72 11.15 10.35
CA THR A 169 2.83 12.56 10.73
C THR A 169 2.08 12.84 12.02
N THR A 170 2.55 13.85 12.74
CA THR A 170 2.08 14.21 14.08
C THR A 170 1.71 15.68 14.14
N MET A 171 0.76 16.02 15.03
CA MET A 171 0.32 17.39 15.31
C MET A 171 1.42 18.24 16.00
N ASP A 172 2.52 17.64 16.48
CA ASP A 172 3.72 18.36 16.94
C ASP A 172 4.71 18.66 15.80
N LYS A 173 4.27 18.42 14.56
CA LYS A 173 4.91 18.77 13.29
C LYS A 173 6.04 17.84 12.87
N LYS A 174 6.10 16.64 13.43
CA LYS A 174 7.12 15.66 13.05
C LYS A 174 6.59 14.65 12.04
N LEU A 175 7.51 14.22 11.19
CA LEU A 175 7.37 13.02 10.38
C LEU A 175 8.24 11.94 11.03
N HIS A 176 7.63 10.80 11.33
CA HIS A 176 8.31 9.64 11.87
C HIS A 176 8.31 8.50 10.86
N ALA A 177 9.33 7.65 10.94
CA ALA A 177 9.41 6.40 10.19
C ALA A 177 10.10 5.32 11.06
N TRP A 178 9.60 4.09 10.98
CA TRP A 178 10.18 2.92 11.64
C TRP A 178 10.28 1.74 10.67
N HIS A 179 11.31 0.93 10.85
CA HIS A 179 11.37 -0.41 10.24
C HIS A 179 10.36 -1.34 10.93
N ALA A 180 10.10 -2.50 10.31
CA ALA A 180 9.17 -3.51 10.82
C ALA A 180 9.51 -3.99 12.25
N ASP A 181 10.79 -4.02 12.63
CA ASP A 181 11.26 -4.36 13.99
C ASP A 181 11.07 -3.24 15.03
N GLY A 182 10.49 -2.11 14.59
CA GLY A 182 10.20 -0.95 15.42
C GLY A 182 11.43 -0.07 15.72
N THR A 183 12.57 -0.31 15.09
CA THR A 183 13.71 0.62 15.14
C THR A 183 13.44 1.84 14.25
N PRO A 184 13.86 3.05 14.65
CA PRO A 184 13.64 4.24 13.84
C PRO A 184 14.51 4.20 12.58
N VAL A 185 13.94 4.65 11.46
CA VAL A 185 14.68 4.83 10.20
C VAL A 185 15.67 5.98 10.36
N ALA A 186 16.86 5.85 9.75
CA ALA A 186 17.88 6.89 9.80
C ALA A 186 17.32 8.23 9.26
N GLY A 187 17.54 9.32 10.01
CA GLY A 187 17.00 10.64 9.68
C GLY A 187 15.62 10.93 10.28
N PHE A 188 14.94 9.92 10.84
CA PHE A 188 13.63 10.09 11.48
C PHE A 188 13.71 9.95 13.02
N PRO A 189 12.82 10.64 13.77
CA PRO A 189 11.87 11.62 13.27
C PRO A 189 12.54 12.92 12.80
N MET A 190 11.94 13.58 11.82
CA MET A 190 12.35 14.88 11.34
C MET A 190 11.22 15.91 11.44
N THR A 191 11.57 17.20 11.31
CA THR A 191 10.60 18.30 11.19
C THR A 191 10.66 18.87 9.77
N PRO A 192 9.67 18.56 8.92
CA PRO A 192 9.53 19.17 7.61
C PRO A 192 9.44 20.71 7.72
N VAL A 193 9.99 21.40 6.73
CA VAL A 193 9.90 22.86 6.60
C VAL A 193 9.22 23.25 5.29
N ASP A 194 8.59 24.42 5.25
CA ASP A 194 7.93 24.91 4.04
C ASP A 194 8.94 25.51 3.05
N GLN A 195 8.45 26.07 1.94
CA GLN A 195 9.27 26.73 0.93
C GLN A 195 10.15 27.88 1.47
N ALA A 196 9.82 28.44 2.65
CA ALA A 196 10.57 29.49 3.31
C ALA A 196 11.52 28.97 4.40
N GLY A 197 11.64 27.64 4.57
CA GLY A 197 12.41 27.02 5.64
C GLY A 197 11.74 27.14 7.01
N SER A 198 10.43 27.39 7.07
CA SER A 198 9.68 27.55 8.31
C SER A 198 8.91 26.28 8.66
N SER A 199 8.81 26.00 9.96
CA SER A 199 7.91 24.98 10.54
C SER A 199 6.87 25.60 11.49
N TRP A 200 6.75 26.94 11.53
CA TRP A 200 5.96 27.63 12.55
C TRP A 200 4.47 27.75 12.24
N THR A 201 4.10 27.80 10.96
CA THR A 201 2.81 28.34 10.50
C THR A 201 1.79 27.29 10.09
N TYR A 202 2.09 26.00 10.24
CA TYR A 202 1.24 24.91 9.80
C TYR A 202 1.40 23.66 10.67
N ASP A 203 0.46 22.76 10.47
CA ASP A 203 0.44 21.42 11.02
C ASP A 203 0.62 20.42 9.87
N VAL A 204 1.41 19.37 10.09
CA VAL A 204 1.59 18.25 9.15
C VAL A 204 0.80 17.01 9.54
N GLY A 205 -0.04 17.05 10.58
CA GLY A 205 -0.96 15.99 11.03
C GLY A 205 -2.09 15.65 10.04
N ARG A 206 -1.83 15.84 8.75
CA ARG A 206 -2.59 15.34 7.60
C ARG A 206 -1.81 14.18 6.97
N SER A 207 -2.46 13.31 6.20
CA SER A 207 -1.78 12.15 5.62
C SER A 207 -0.80 12.56 4.51
N LEU A 208 0.22 11.72 4.36
CA LEU A 208 1.27 11.77 3.35
C LEU A 208 0.98 10.77 2.22
N VAL A 209 1.74 10.85 1.12
CA VAL A 209 1.77 9.82 0.05
C VAL A 209 3.22 9.49 -0.32
N LEU A 210 3.43 8.32 -0.93
CA LEU A 210 4.74 7.83 -1.34
C LEU A 210 4.82 7.71 -2.86
N GLY A 211 5.95 8.08 -3.45
CA GLY A 211 6.21 7.87 -4.87
C GLY A 211 7.67 8.05 -5.28
N ASP A 212 8.07 7.41 -6.37
CA ASP A 212 9.39 7.57 -6.99
C ASP A 212 9.49 8.94 -7.69
N TYR A 213 10.01 9.92 -6.95
CA TYR A 213 10.05 11.32 -7.38
C TYR A 213 11.16 11.60 -8.38
N ASP A 214 12.30 10.92 -8.25
CA ASP A 214 13.48 11.15 -9.08
C ASP A 214 13.97 9.95 -9.91
N GLY A 215 13.15 8.89 -9.99
CA GLY A 215 13.28 7.79 -10.94
C GLY A 215 14.35 6.78 -10.55
N ASP A 216 14.84 6.82 -9.31
CA ASP A 216 15.88 5.95 -8.79
C ASP A 216 15.34 4.59 -8.30
N GLY A 217 14.01 4.44 -8.27
CA GLY A 217 13.30 3.25 -7.85
C GLY A 217 13.01 3.17 -6.34
N LYS A 218 13.40 4.18 -5.56
CA LYS A 218 13.02 4.35 -4.16
C LYS A 218 11.80 5.24 -4.04
N GLN A 219 11.13 5.18 -2.89
CA GLN A 219 9.94 5.98 -2.65
C GLN A 219 10.29 7.23 -1.83
N GLU A 220 9.96 8.40 -2.37
CA GLU A 220 9.97 9.67 -1.66
C GLU A 220 8.63 9.96 -0.98
N ILE A 221 8.69 10.82 0.03
CA ILE A 221 7.59 11.15 0.92
C ILE A 221 7.06 12.53 0.55
N PHE A 222 5.80 12.59 0.12
CA PHE A 222 5.12 13.83 -0.25
C PHE A 222 4.16 14.26 0.85
N LEU A 223 4.26 15.53 1.28
CA LEU A 223 3.42 16.07 2.34
C LEU A 223 3.17 17.56 2.17
N ALA A 224 1.95 18.00 2.48
CA ALA A 224 1.60 19.41 2.43
C ALA A 224 2.21 20.18 3.62
N THR A 225 3.02 21.19 3.32
CA THR A 225 3.69 22.09 4.27
C THR A 225 3.29 23.53 3.98
N ALA A 226 2.24 24.00 4.66
CA ALA A 226 1.60 25.29 4.37
C ALA A 226 1.17 25.45 2.90
N TRP A 227 1.94 26.21 2.12
CA TRP A 227 1.62 26.65 0.76
C TRP A 227 2.35 25.81 -0.30
N SER A 228 3.13 24.82 0.14
CA SER A 228 3.87 23.92 -0.73
C SER A 228 3.59 22.47 -0.40
N VAL A 229 3.87 21.59 -1.35
CA VAL A 229 4.11 20.18 -1.07
C VAL A 229 5.62 19.99 -0.95
N SER A 230 6.03 19.57 0.25
CA SER A 230 7.40 19.12 0.52
C SER A 230 7.58 17.68 0.08
N ILE A 231 8.79 17.37 -0.36
CA ILE A 231 9.24 16.05 -0.78
C ILE A 231 10.50 15.73 0.03
N VAL A 232 10.51 14.56 0.66
CA VAL A 232 11.58 14.08 1.54
C VAL A 232 12.00 12.70 1.07
N ASP A 233 13.30 12.42 1.03
CA ASP A 233 13.80 11.07 0.73
C ASP A 233 13.65 10.11 1.94
N GLY A 234 13.92 8.83 1.70
CA GLY A 234 13.90 7.80 2.74
C GLY A 234 14.95 7.94 3.85
N ASN A 235 15.87 8.91 3.76
CA ASN A 235 16.86 9.23 4.79
C ASN A 235 16.52 10.51 5.56
N GLY A 236 15.31 11.07 5.37
CA GLY A 236 14.86 12.29 6.03
C GLY A 236 15.49 13.57 5.47
N GLN A 237 16.10 13.52 4.28
CA GLN A 237 16.59 14.70 3.59
C GLN A 237 15.45 15.34 2.78
N MET A 238 15.23 16.64 2.99
CA MET A 238 14.31 17.41 2.16
C MET A 238 14.87 17.61 0.76
N LEU A 239 14.14 17.15 -0.25
CA LEU A 239 14.45 17.32 -1.67
C LEU A 239 13.83 18.61 -2.23
N THR A 240 12.72 19.07 -1.64
CA THR A 240 12.07 20.34 -1.99
C THR A 240 11.92 21.23 -0.75
N SER A 241 12.99 21.92 -0.34
CA SER A 241 12.88 23.06 0.58
C SER A 241 13.99 24.08 0.40
N VAL A 242 13.65 25.34 0.72
CA VAL A 242 14.52 26.53 0.68
C VAL A 242 14.96 26.96 -0.73
N ASN A 243 14.27 27.99 -1.26
CA ASN A 243 14.75 28.74 -2.41
C ASN A 243 16.00 29.55 -2.03
N ASN A 244 17.19 29.04 -2.35
CA ASN A 244 18.36 29.83 -2.78
C ASN A 244 19.39 28.95 -3.52
N GLY A 245 18.97 28.32 -4.63
CA GLY A 245 19.86 28.12 -5.81
C GLY A 245 20.95 27.04 -5.78
N GLY A 246 20.86 25.99 -4.98
CA GLY A 246 21.87 24.92 -4.95
C GLY A 246 21.58 23.71 -5.87
N ASP A 247 20.34 23.19 -5.82
CA ASP A 247 20.13 21.77 -6.13
C ASP A 247 19.23 21.54 -7.35
N GLY A 248 18.69 22.60 -7.95
CA GLY A 248 17.93 22.55 -9.21
C GLY A 248 16.51 21.96 -9.14
N LYS A 249 16.09 21.36 -8.01
CA LYS A 249 14.76 20.75 -7.85
C LYS A 249 13.63 21.81 -7.74
N PRO A 250 12.48 21.61 -8.43
CA PRO A 250 11.35 22.54 -8.40
C PRO A 250 10.66 22.60 -7.03
N ILE A 251 10.07 23.76 -6.71
CA ILE A 251 9.18 23.91 -5.55
C ILE A 251 7.73 23.84 -6.02
N TYR A 252 6.97 22.89 -5.47
CA TYR A 252 5.55 22.71 -5.76
C TYR A 252 4.71 23.63 -4.87
N TYR A 253 4.48 24.85 -5.35
CA TYR A 253 3.90 25.94 -4.58
C TYR A 253 2.54 26.39 -5.12
N ALA A 254 1.60 26.64 -4.20
CA ALA A 254 0.31 27.25 -4.46
C ALA A 254 0.08 28.45 -3.53
N PHE A 255 -0.57 29.51 -4.03
CA PHE A 255 -1.00 30.60 -3.15
C PHE A 255 -2.09 30.11 -2.19
N ASN A 256 -1.88 30.31 -0.88
CA ASN A 256 -2.68 29.86 0.26
C ASN A 256 -2.46 28.40 0.69
N THR A 257 -2.80 28.14 1.96
CA THR A 257 -2.62 26.83 2.61
C THR A 257 -3.32 25.72 1.88
N LEU A 258 -2.55 24.72 1.45
CA LEU A 258 -3.04 23.43 0.97
C LEU A 258 -3.71 22.69 2.12
N ARG A 259 -4.91 22.15 1.88
CA ARG A 259 -5.76 21.60 2.95
C ARG A 259 -6.00 20.10 2.85
N ASN A 260 -5.67 19.47 1.71
CA ASN A 260 -5.83 18.03 1.49
C ASN A 260 -4.53 17.26 1.73
N ASN A 261 -4.67 15.94 1.75
CA ASN A 261 -3.56 15.02 1.47
C ASN A 261 -3.27 15.10 -0.03
N PRO A 262 -2.00 15.30 -0.45
CA PRO A 262 -1.65 15.23 -1.86
C PRO A 262 -2.01 13.87 -2.47
N ALA A 263 -2.09 13.81 -3.79
CA ALA A 263 -2.17 12.57 -4.55
C ALA A 263 -1.18 12.65 -5.71
N ILE A 264 -0.60 11.53 -6.09
CA ILE A 264 0.27 11.43 -7.25
C ILE A 264 -0.25 10.34 -8.20
N GLY A 265 0.03 10.46 -9.48
CA GLY A 265 -0.32 9.44 -10.48
C GLY A 265 -0.04 9.93 -11.89
N ASP A 266 0.19 9.01 -12.80
CA ASP A 266 0.32 9.30 -14.23
C ASP A 266 -1.08 9.57 -14.82
N LEU A 267 -1.43 10.85 -14.97
CA LEU A 267 -2.74 11.34 -15.38
C LEU A 267 -2.87 11.49 -16.89
N ASP A 268 -1.76 11.68 -17.61
CA ASP A 268 -1.74 11.86 -19.06
C ASP A 268 -1.10 10.70 -19.85
N ASN A 269 -0.62 9.67 -19.14
CA ASN A 269 0.03 8.47 -19.65
C ASN A 269 1.36 8.75 -20.38
N ASP A 270 2.10 9.77 -19.95
CA ASP A 270 3.43 10.07 -20.48
C ASP A 270 4.55 9.25 -19.80
N GLY A 271 4.21 8.48 -18.77
CA GLY A 271 5.14 7.66 -18.00
C GLY A 271 5.81 8.40 -16.84
N LYS A 272 5.31 9.58 -16.48
CA LYS A 272 5.70 10.34 -15.28
C LYS A 272 4.48 10.51 -14.36
N LEU A 273 4.75 10.94 -13.14
CA LEU A 273 3.73 11.23 -12.16
C LEU A 273 3.33 12.72 -12.20
N GLU A 274 2.04 12.98 -12.06
CA GLU A 274 1.52 14.29 -11.70
C GLU A 274 1.23 14.36 -10.20
N LEU A 275 1.66 15.44 -9.56
CA LEU A 275 1.27 15.79 -8.21
C LEU A 275 0.02 16.66 -8.20
N VAL A 276 -1.00 16.20 -7.48
CA VAL A 276 -2.26 16.91 -7.25
C VAL A 276 -2.37 17.37 -5.81
N ALA A 277 -2.54 18.68 -5.61
CA ALA A 277 -2.87 19.24 -4.30
C ALA A 277 -3.96 20.30 -4.43
N MET A 278 -4.67 20.60 -3.34
CA MET A 278 -5.81 21.50 -3.38
C MET A 278 -5.89 22.45 -2.19
N ASN A 279 -6.41 23.63 -2.49
CA ASN A 279 -6.92 24.59 -1.52
C ASN A 279 -8.31 25.05 -1.97
N TYR A 280 -8.50 26.32 -2.35
CA TYR A 280 -9.70 26.78 -3.04
C TYR A 280 -9.66 26.48 -4.55
N ALA A 281 -8.54 25.96 -5.05
CA ALA A 281 -8.36 25.45 -6.39
C ALA A 281 -7.69 24.06 -6.33
N ILE A 282 -7.82 23.29 -7.41
CA ILE A 282 -7.04 22.08 -7.66
C ILE A 282 -5.80 22.50 -8.45
N HIS A 283 -4.63 22.09 -7.98
CA HIS A 283 -3.34 22.30 -8.62
C HIS A 283 -2.80 20.96 -9.08
N VAL A 284 -2.21 20.94 -10.26
CA VAL A 284 -1.59 19.76 -10.87
C VAL A 284 -0.22 20.17 -11.39
N TRP A 285 0.82 19.43 -11.00
CA TRP A 285 2.20 19.64 -11.45
C TRP A 285 2.79 18.34 -11.97
N GLU A 286 3.43 18.36 -13.14
CA GLU A 286 4.25 17.23 -13.61
C GLU A 286 5.51 17.08 -12.74
N LEU A 287 5.87 15.84 -12.41
CA LEU A 287 7.10 15.48 -11.72
C LEU A 287 8.10 14.95 -12.77
N PRO A 288 9.02 15.80 -13.28
CA PRO A 288 9.69 15.55 -14.56
C PRO A 288 10.61 14.33 -14.60
N ASP A 289 11.14 13.92 -13.44
CA ASP A 289 12.11 12.82 -13.28
C ASP A 289 11.47 11.57 -12.65
N SER A 290 10.16 11.62 -12.36
CA SER A 290 9.46 10.58 -11.62
C SER A 290 9.13 9.34 -12.45
N ARG A 291 8.72 8.26 -11.76
CA ARG A 291 8.21 7.04 -12.38
C ARG A 291 6.90 6.57 -11.74
N PRO A 292 6.00 5.92 -12.49
CA PRO A 292 4.70 5.49 -11.98
C PRO A 292 4.76 4.34 -10.96
N ASP A 293 5.94 3.71 -10.76
CA ASP A 293 6.15 2.63 -9.80
C ASP A 293 6.03 3.15 -8.36
N THR A 294 4.79 3.13 -7.87
CA THR A 294 4.43 3.69 -6.56
C THR A 294 3.53 2.71 -5.81
N ASP A 295 3.82 2.53 -4.53
CA ASP A 295 3.06 1.62 -3.67
C ASP A 295 1.86 2.33 -3.06
N TRP A 296 2.01 3.61 -2.69
CA TRP A 296 1.00 4.44 -2.04
C TRP A 296 0.83 5.80 -2.72
N PRO A 297 0.35 5.84 -3.98
CA PRO A 297 0.17 7.08 -4.72
C PRO A 297 -0.88 8.02 -4.12
N MET A 298 -1.76 7.52 -3.24
CA MET A 298 -2.78 8.32 -2.59
C MET A 298 -3.16 7.81 -1.19
N PHE A 299 -3.93 8.62 -0.47
CA PHE A 299 -4.51 8.23 0.82
C PHE A 299 -5.30 6.93 0.70
N LYS A 300 -4.97 5.96 1.56
CA LYS A 300 -5.47 4.57 1.53
C LYS A 300 -5.03 3.76 0.31
N ARG A 301 -3.77 3.97 -0.10
CA ARG A 301 -3.09 3.31 -1.22
C ARG A 301 -3.62 3.73 -2.60
N ASP A 302 -4.89 3.43 -2.88
CA ASP A 302 -5.49 3.54 -4.22
C ASP A 302 -6.89 4.18 -4.19
N ALA A 303 -7.49 4.37 -5.37
CA ALA A 303 -8.82 4.95 -5.52
C ALA A 303 -9.94 4.08 -4.90
N ALA A 304 -9.69 2.77 -4.74
CA ALA A 304 -10.58 1.84 -4.06
C ALA A 304 -10.41 1.84 -2.53
N ARG A 305 -9.41 2.58 -2.02
CA ARG A 305 -9.14 2.80 -0.59
C ARG A 305 -8.83 1.52 0.17
N THR A 306 -8.21 0.56 -0.51
CA THR A 306 -7.97 -0.79 -0.02
C THR A 306 -7.06 -0.82 1.22
N SER A 307 -6.23 0.21 1.44
CA SER A 307 -5.33 0.36 2.62
C SER A 307 -4.42 -0.84 2.89
N THR A 308 -4.30 -1.76 1.93
CA THR A 308 -3.60 -3.05 2.00
C THR A 308 -2.46 -3.04 1.00
N VAL A 309 -1.23 -3.40 1.37
CA VAL A 309 -0.17 -3.68 0.38
C VAL A 309 -0.33 -5.12 -0.11
N GLU A 310 -0.48 -5.32 -1.42
CA GLU A 310 -0.48 -6.67 -2.01
C GLU A 310 0.95 -7.19 -2.10
N GLU A 311 1.18 -8.43 -1.69
CA GLU A 311 2.47 -9.09 -1.91
C GLU A 311 2.82 -9.19 -3.40
N ALA A 312 4.12 -9.27 -3.70
CA ALA A 312 4.59 -9.56 -5.04
C ALA A 312 4.04 -10.91 -5.51
N ALA A 313 3.34 -10.90 -6.64
CA ALA A 313 2.83 -12.09 -7.29
C ALA A 313 2.97 -11.95 -8.81
N ILE A 314 3.25 -13.07 -9.49
CA ILE A 314 3.35 -13.12 -10.95
C ILE A 314 1.95 -13.23 -11.54
N ALA A 315 1.58 -12.27 -12.40
CA ALA A 315 0.38 -12.34 -13.21
C ALA A 315 0.74 -12.46 -14.69
N LEU A 316 0.09 -13.41 -15.37
CA LEU A 316 0.26 -13.68 -16.79
C LEU A 316 -1.01 -13.30 -17.55
N THR A 317 -0.88 -12.86 -18.81
CA THR A 317 -2.05 -12.58 -19.66
C THR A 317 -2.89 -13.80 -20.02
N THR A 318 -2.42 -14.99 -19.71
CA THR A 318 -3.08 -16.24 -20.05
C THR A 318 -2.74 -17.32 -19.05
N GLU A 319 -3.73 -18.18 -18.77
CA GLU A 319 -3.55 -19.39 -17.97
C GLU A 319 -3.26 -20.62 -18.85
N GLU A 320 -3.54 -20.52 -20.15
CA GLU A 320 -3.28 -21.56 -21.16
C GLU A 320 -2.91 -20.90 -22.49
N ILE A 321 -2.03 -21.53 -23.28
CA ILE A 321 -1.77 -21.12 -24.66
C ILE A 321 -2.42 -22.13 -25.60
N THR A 322 -3.46 -21.71 -26.32
CA THR A 322 -4.04 -22.48 -27.42
C THR A 322 -3.82 -21.76 -28.75
N VAL A 323 -3.16 -22.44 -29.70
CA VAL A 323 -2.99 -21.94 -31.07
C VAL A 323 -3.59 -22.89 -32.09
N MET A 324 -4.01 -22.35 -33.23
CA MET A 324 -4.57 -23.14 -34.34
C MET A 324 -3.66 -23.11 -35.55
N GLN A 325 -3.59 -24.25 -36.26
CA GLN A 325 -2.84 -24.39 -37.49
C GLN A 325 -3.60 -25.26 -38.51
N GLU A 326 -3.53 -24.90 -39.79
CA GLU A 326 -3.94 -25.76 -40.90
C GLU A 326 -2.97 -26.93 -41.12
N LEU A 327 -3.50 -28.10 -41.47
CA LEU A 327 -2.75 -29.33 -41.69
C LEU A 327 -1.62 -29.14 -42.71
N GLY A 328 -0.43 -29.63 -42.38
CA GLY A 328 0.73 -29.61 -43.27
C GLY A 328 1.48 -28.28 -43.33
N ALA A 329 1.02 -27.25 -42.62
CA ALA A 329 1.79 -26.02 -42.49
C ALA A 329 3.05 -26.19 -41.63
N SER A 330 4.00 -25.29 -41.84
CA SER A 330 5.32 -25.32 -41.22
C SER A 330 5.66 -23.98 -40.57
N GLY A 331 6.42 -24.04 -39.49
CA GLY A 331 6.99 -22.87 -38.83
C GLY A 331 6.42 -22.64 -37.43
N PRO A 332 7.13 -21.85 -36.60
CA PRO A 332 6.66 -21.53 -35.28
C PRO A 332 5.48 -20.57 -35.32
N ILE A 333 4.45 -20.83 -34.51
CA ILE A 333 3.43 -19.83 -34.21
C ILE A 333 3.91 -19.05 -32.98
N PRO A 334 4.18 -17.74 -33.11
CA PRO A 334 4.55 -16.92 -31.98
C PRO A 334 3.32 -16.53 -31.16
N TYR A 335 3.37 -16.73 -29.84
CA TYR A 335 2.35 -16.29 -28.89
C TYR A 335 2.98 -15.36 -27.85
N ARG A 336 2.43 -14.15 -27.69
CA ARG A 336 2.95 -13.18 -26.72
C ARG A 336 2.33 -13.42 -25.36
N VAL A 337 3.15 -13.60 -24.34
CA VAL A 337 2.74 -13.61 -22.93
C VAL A 337 3.26 -12.33 -22.28
N ILE A 338 2.36 -11.54 -21.68
CA ILE A 338 2.72 -10.38 -20.86
C ILE A 338 2.79 -10.83 -19.41
N ILE A 339 3.81 -10.37 -18.71
CA ILE A 339 4.17 -10.75 -17.34
C ILE A 339 4.14 -9.48 -16.49
N LYS A 340 3.39 -9.50 -15.39
CA LYS A 340 3.24 -8.38 -14.45
C LYS A 340 3.58 -8.81 -13.03
N ASN A 341 4.24 -7.92 -12.28
CA ASN A 341 4.25 -7.99 -10.83
C ASN A 341 2.98 -7.31 -10.31
N THR A 342 2.15 -8.03 -9.54
CA THR A 342 0.96 -7.45 -8.91
C THR A 342 1.24 -6.89 -7.53
N GLY A 343 2.45 -6.99 -6.98
CA GLY A 343 2.84 -6.35 -5.74
C GLY A 343 3.68 -5.09 -5.97
N PRO A 344 4.37 -4.60 -4.92
CA PRO A 344 5.30 -3.48 -5.01
C PRO A 344 6.57 -3.84 -5.77
N GLY A 345 7.26 -2.81 -6.26
CA GLY A 345 8.61 -2.92 -6.83
C GLY A 345 8.75 -3.72 -8.14
N ILE A 346 10.00 -4.07 -8.45
CA ILE A 346 10.39 -4.77 -9.69
C ILE A 346 10.69 -6.24 -9.37
N MET A 347 10.02 -7.17 -10.07
CA MET A 347 10.36 -8.59 -10.01
C MET A 347 11.26 -8.99 -11.18
N SER A 348 12.16 -9.94 -10.95
CA SER A 348 12.85 -10.68 -12.01
C SER A 348 12.03 -11.92 -12.37
N TRP A 349 11.93 -12.25 -13.66
CA TRP A 349 11.19 -13.41 -14.15
C TRP A 349 11.99 -14.25 -15.14
N SER A 350 11.63 -15.52 -15.26
CA SER A 350 12.14 -16.46 -16.27
C SER A 350 11.00 -17.34 -16.81
N ALA A 351 11.11 -17.73 -18.08
CA ALA A 351 10.18 -18.59 -18.78
C ALA A 351 10.94 -19.80 -19.34
N THR A 352 10.60 -20.99 -18.86
CA THR A 352 11.30 -22.23 -19.18
C THR A 352 10.31 -23.24 -19.77
N PRO A 353 10.30 -23.42 -21.10
CA PRO A 353 9.51 -24.46 -21.73
C PRO A 353 10.06 -25.86 -21.42
N ASN A 354 9.19 -26.83 -21.20
CA ASN A 354 9.58 -28.23 -20.93
C ASN A 354 9.57 -29.14 -22.18
N ASP A 355 9.14 -28.62 -23.34
CA ASP A 355 9.13 -29.35 -24.61
C ASP A 355 10.01 -28.69 -25.68
N THR A 356 10.69 -29.51 -26.47
CA THR A 356 11.63 -29.08 -27.51
C THR A 356 10.99 -28.32 -28.69
N ARG A 357 9.68 -28.39 -28.84
CA ARG A 357 8.90 -27.63 -29.84
C ARG A 357 8.59 -26.22 -29.37
N LEU A 358 8.90 -25.88 -28.13
CA LEU A 358 8.60 -24.59 -27.52
C LEU A 358 9.91 -23.83 -27.23
N THR A 359 9.96 -22.54 -27.56
CA THR A 359 11.04 -21.65 -27.12
C THR A 359 10.49 -20.33 -26.60
N ALA A 360 11.06 -19.81 -25.51
CA ALA A 360 10.70 -18.51 -24.95
C ALA A 360 11.78 -17.47 -25.30
N VAL A 361 11.38 -16.33 -25.88
CA VAL A 361 12.31 -15.26 -26.29
C VAL A 361 11.74 -13.88 -25.96
N PRO A 362 12.37 -13.08 -25.07
CA PRO A 362 13.45 -13.49 -24.18
C PRO A 362 12.97 -14.53 -23.15
N SER A 363 13.85 -15.40 -22.67
CA SER A 363 13.52 -16.40 -21.64
C SER A 363 13.58 -15.85 -20.22
N SER A 364 13.94 -14.58 -20.04
CA SER A 364 13.98 -13.90 -18.73
C SER A 364 13.95 -12.39 -18.90
N GLY A 365 13.60 -11.68 -17.84
CA GLY A 365 13.59 -10.21 -17.80
C GLY A 365 13.15 -9.69 -16.44
N THR A 366 12.77 -8.41 -16.41
CA THR A 366 12.13 -7.79 -15.25
C THR A 366 10.70 -7.36 -15.59
N ALA A 367 9.87 -7.16 -14.57
CA ALA A 367 8.52 -6.66 -14.69
C ALA A 367 8.11 -5.90 -13.42
N SER A 368 7.39 -4.79 -13.57
CA SER A 368 6.67 -4.10 -12.49
C SER A 368 5.18 -4.02 -12.83
N ARG A 369 4.40 -3.37 -11.95
CA ARG A 369 2.98 -3.11 -12.20
C ARG A 369 2.76 -2.25 -13.45
N ASN A 370 3.58 -1.21 -13.62
CA ASN A 370 3.42 -0.20 -14.67
C ASN A 370 4.34 -0.44 -15.88
N ASN A 371 5.42 -1.22 -15.69
CA ASN A 371 6.31 -1.64 -16.77
C ASN A 371 6.30 -3.17 -16.92
N PRO A 372 5.28 -3.73 -17.59
CA PRO A 372 5.15 -5.17 -17.74
C PRO A 372 6.25 -5.78 -18.62
N GLY A 373 6.80 -6.90 -18.17
CA GLY A 373 7.67 -7.75 -19.00
C GLY A 373 6.88 -8.49 -20.08
N SER A 374 7.57 -9.02 -21.08
CA SER A 374 6.93 -9.94 -22.04
C SER A 374 7.90 -10.95 -22.63
N THR A 375 7.39 -12.11 -22.98
CA THR A 375 8.10 -13.14 -23.75
C THR A 375 7.27 -13.59 -24.95
N MET A 376 7.94 -13.96 -26.05
CA MET A 376 7.34 -14.66 -27.17
C MET A 376 7.58 -16.15 -27.00
N ILE A 377 6.51 -16.93 -26.86
CA ILE A 377 6.53 -18.39 -26.92
C ILE A 377 6.39 -18.80 -28.38
N ASN A 378 7.46 -19.31 -28.98
CA ASN A 378 7.46 -19.83 -30.35
C ASN A 378 7.09 -21.31 -30.35
N ILE A 379 6.01 -21.66 -31.03
CA ILE A 379 5.40 -22.99 -30.98
C ILE A 379 5.60 -23.71 -32.32
N ASN A 380 6.51 -24.68 -32.37
CA ASN A 380 6.79 -25.46 -33.58
C ASN A 380 5.68 -26.51 -33.84
N THR A 381 4.81 -26.19 -34.79
CA THR A 381 3.66 -27.02 -35.18
C THR A 381 3.98 -28.05 -36.26
N THR A 382 5.22 -28.11 -36.73
CA THR A 382 5.61 -28.96 -37.87
C THR A 382 5.33 -30.44 -37.58
N GLY A 383 4.59 -31.08 -38.49
CA GLY A 383 4.31 -32.51 -38.44
C GLY A 383 3.32 -32.95 -37.37
N LEU A 384 2.54 -32.02 -36.79
CA LEU A 384 1.47 -32.37 -35.86
C LEU A 384 0.26 -32.96 -36.61
N PRO A 385 -0.43 -33.98 -36.03
CA PRO A 385 -1.61 -34.61 -36.64
C PRO A 385 -2.85 -33.72 -36.49
N LEU A 386 -3.89 -33.99 -37.30
CA LEU A 386 -5.23 -33.39 -37.12
C LEU A 386 -5.74 -33.60 -35.69
N GLY A 387 -6.41 -32.57 -35.14
CA GLY A 387 -6.94 -32.55 -33.78
C GLY A 387 -6.08 -31.76 -32.81
N THR A 388 -6.37 -31.90 -31.52
CA THR A 388 -5.66 -31.21 -30.44
C THR A 388 -4.44 -32.02 -30.01
N THR A 389 -3.27 -31.38 -30.01
CA THR A 389 -2.03 -31.92 -29.44
C THR A 389 -1.58 -31.03 -28.28
N TYR A 390 -1.44 -31.62 -27.10
CA TYR A 390 -0.74 -31.00 -25.98
C TYR A 390 0.76 -31.14 -26.19
N LEU A 391 1.49 -30.02 -26.16
CA LEU A 391 2.94 -30.00 -26.38
C LEU A 391 3.74 -30.06 -25.09
N GLY A 392 3.23 -29.49 -24.01
CA GLY A 392 3.96 -29.32 -22.76
C GLY A 392 3.56 -28.03 -22.05
N ASP A 393 4.31 -27.68 -21.02
CA ASP A 393 4.10 -26.48 -20.22
C ASP A 393 5.28 -25.51 -20.40
N VAL A 394 5.00 -24.23 -20.20
CA VAL A 394 6.02 -23.21 -19.95
C VAL A 394 5.94 -22.82 -18.48
N SER A 395 7.01 -23.10 -17.74
CA SER A 395 7.16 -22.73 -16.34
C SER A 395 7.63 -21.27 -16.24
N PHE A 396 6.84 -20.43 -15.60
CA PHE A 396 7.16 -19.04 -15.32
C PHE A 396 7.58 -18.89 -13.86
N ALA A 397 8.88 -18.70 -13.64
CA ALA A 397 9.43 -18.46 -12.32
C ALA A 397 9.72 -16.97 -12.11
N ALA A 398 9.52 -16.46 -10.90
CA ALA A 398 9.71 -15.06 -10.54
C ALA A 398 10.29 -14.92 -9.14
N THR A 399 11.12 -13.89 -8.98
CA THR A 399 11.80 -13.57 -7.72
C THR A 399 11.83 -12.08 -7.46
N VAL A 400 11.74 -11.69 -6.18
CA VAL A 400 12.07 -10.34 -5.68
C VAL A 400 13.30 -10.48 -4.81
N ASP A 401 14.34 -9.66 -5.06
CA ASP A 401 15.64 -9.72 -4.37
C ASP A 401 16.28 -11.13 -4.30
N GLY A 402 16.06 -11.91 -5.36
CA GLY A 402 16.56 -13.28 -5.49
C GLY A 402 15.79 -14.34 -4.68
N GLN A 403 14.73 -13.96 -3.96
CA GLN A 403 13.83 -14.90 -3.30
C GLN A 403 12.60 -15.19 -4.18
N PRO A 404 12.17 -16.46 -4.32
CA PRO A 404 10.94 -16.81 -5.03
C PRO A 404 9.71 -16.15 -4.40
N ILE A 405 8.78 -15.68 -5.24
CA ILE A 405 7.49 -15.13 -4.79
C ILE A 405 6.44 -16.24 -4.61
N SER A 406 5.41 -15.99 -3.80
CA SER A 406 4.51 -17.02 -3.25
C SER A 406 3.74 -17.85 -4.28
N ASN A 407 3.36 -17.27 -5.43
CA ASN A 407 2.66 -17.97 -6.52
C ASN A 407 3.58 -18.45 -7.66
N SER A 408 4.88 -18.60 -7.37
CA SER A 408 5.90 -18.98 -8.34
C SER A 408 6.59 -20.31 -8.02
N PRO A 409 6.85 -21.19 -9.01
CA PRO A 409 6.56 -21.03 -10.44
C PRO A 409 5.07 -21.21 -10.78
N THR A 410 4.62 -20.51 -11.83
CA THR A 410 3.31 -20.70 -12.48
C THR A 410 3.49 -21.49 -13.78
N GLU A 411 2.72 -22.55 -13.97
CA GLU A 411 2.80 -23.39 -15.18
C GLU A 411 1.70 -23.02 -16.18
N VAL A 412 2.07 -22.83 -17.45
CA VAL A 412 1.13 -22.52 -18.54
C VAL A 412 1.14 -23.64 -19.58
N PRO A 413 0.07 -24.45 -19.70
CA PRO A 413 -0.03 -25.49 -20.72
C PRO A 413 -0.14 -24.93 -22.14
N VAL A 414 0.48 -25.63 -23.10
CA VAL A 414 0.47 -25.28 -24.52
C VAL A 414 -0.22 -26.35 -25.35
N ASN A 415 -1.32 -25.97 -26.00
CA ASN A 415 -2.10 -26.81 -26.89
C ASN A 415 -2.08 -26.27 -28.32
N VAL A 416 -1.98 -27.18 -29.29
CA VAL A 416 -2.10 -26.87 -30.72
C VAL A 416 -3.27 -27.62 -31.30
N ILE A 417 -4.19 -26.91 -31.94
CA ILE A 417 -5.32 -27.49 -32.68
C ILE A 417 -4.98 -27.46 -34.17
N VAL A 418 -4.81 -28.63 -34.76
CA VAL A 418 -4.59 -28.79 -36.21
C VAL A 418 -5.91 -29.09 -36.90
N VAL A 419 -6.29 -28.25 -37.86
CA VAL A 419 -7.53 -28.35 -38.64
C VAL A 419 -7.24 -28.58 -40.13
N GLU A 420 -8.20 -29.10 -40.89
CA GLU A 420 -8.03 -29.34 -42.33
C GLU A 420 -7.88 -28.03 -43.12
N GLU A 421 -8.70 -27.03 -42.82
CA GLU A 421 -8.67 -25.70 -43.43
C GLU A 421 -8.81 -24.63 -42.35
N LEU A 422 -8.01 -23.56 -42.41
CA LEU A 422 -8.04 -22.45 -41.46
C LEU A 422 -8.35 -21.13 -42.18
N TYR A 423 -9.53 -20.57 -41.93
CA TYR A 423 -9.92 -19.26 -42.46
C TYR A 423 -9.58 -18.14 -41.49
N LYS A 424 -8.62 -17.29 -41.84
CA LYS A 424 -8.23 -16.12 -41.03
C LYS A 424 -9.09 -14.91 -41.40
N ALA A 425 -9.82 -14.36 -40.45
CA ALA A 425 -10.44 -13.04 -40.58
C ALA A 425 -9.46 -11.98 -40.09
N PHE A 426 -9.08 -11.05 -40.96
CA PHE A 426 -8.31 -9.88 -40.58
C PHE A 426 -9.30 -8.72 -40.38
N LEU A 427 -9.40 -8.21 -39.15
CA LEU A 427 -10.06 -6.94 -38.90
C LEU A 427 -9.12 -5.83 -39.41
N PRO A 428 -9.54 -4.96 -40.34
CA PRO A 428 -8.74 -3.81 -40.72
C PRO A 428 -8.61 -2.89 -39.50
N LEU A 429 -7.37 -2.62 -39.09
CA LEU A 429 -7.06 -1.59 -38.10
C LEU A 429 -7.20 -0.23 -38.81
N VAL A 430 -8.28 0.50 -38.53
CA VAL A 430 -8.38 1.91 -38.91
C VAL A 430 -7.65 2.70 -37.83
N VAL A 431 -6.47 3.21 -38.16
CA VAL A 431 -5.74 4.15 -37.32
C VAL A 431 -6.15 5.54 -37.80
N GLU A 432 -6.90 6.29 -36.99
CA GLU A 432 -7.20 7.71 -37.23
C GLU A 432 -6.04 8.62 -36.84
#